data_AF-A0A838IR37-F1
#
_entry.id   AF-A0A838IR37-F1
#
_cell.length_a   1.000
_cell.length_b   1.000
_cell.length_c   1.000
_cell.angle_alpha   90.00
_cell.angle_beta   90.00
_cell.angle_gamma   90.00
#
_symmetry.space_group_name_H-M   'P 1'
#
loop_
_entity.id
_entity.type
_entity.pdbx_description
1 polymer ?
#
loop_
_entity_poly.entity_id
_entity_poly.type
_entity_poly.pdbx_seq_one_letter_code
_entity_poly.pdbx_strand_id
1 'polypeptide(L)'
;MGRSESGRVGKRGTLVIPSRLRGLFGLEEGTEVVMEATPEGVLIRPAMTVPLEIYGALRRAEFLLTNAVDEVDYQAAVEEVRRLGLDPEEVPHLRPDA
;
A
#
# COMPACT_ATOMS: atom_id res chain seq x y z
N MET A 1 3.89 26.90 19.34
CA MET A 1 2.41 26.96 19.19
C MET A 1 2.11 27.38 17.76
N GLY A 2 1.48 26.50 16.97
CA GLY A 2 1.17 26.81 15.57
C GLY A 2 0.24 28.02 15.50
N ARG A 3 0.56 29.02 14.67
CA ARG A 3 -0.37 30.11 14.37
C ARG A 3 -1.55 29.56 13.59
N SER A 4 -2.76 29.74 14.11
CA SER A 4 -4.00 29.48 13.38
C SER A 4 -4.14 30.50 12.24
N GLU A 5 -4.46 30.01 11.05
CA GLU A 5 -4.75 30.83 9.88
C GLU A 5 -6.23 30.68 9.54
N SER A 6 -6.95 31.78 9.32
CA SER A 6 -8.37 31.75 8.96
C SER A 6 -8.54 31.79 7.45
N GLY A 7 -9.54 31.07 6.94
CA GLY A 7 -9.90 31.02 5.53
C GLY A 7 -11.40 31.01 5.36
N ARG A 8 -11.89 31.28 4.15
CA ARG A 8 -13.30 31.15 3.80
C ARG A 8 -13.48 30.08 2.74
N VAL A 9 -14.54 29.31 2.91
CA VAL A 9 -15.01 28.37 1.89
C VAL A 9 -15.73 29.18 0.81
N GLY A 10 -15.32 29.00 -0.44
CA GLY A 10 -15.97 29.64 -1.58
C GLY A 10 -17.36 29.05 -1.87
N LYS A 11 -18.11 29.69 -2.77
CA LYS A 11 -19.48 29.27 -3.15
C LYS A 11 -19.60 27.79 -3.56
N ARG A 12 -18.51 27.20 -4.06
CA ARG A 12 -18.45 25.82 -4.56
C ARG A 12 -17.81 24.83 -3.57
N GLY A 13 -17.59 25.22 -2.31
CA GLY A 13 -16.94 24.35 -1.32
C GLY A 13 -15.41 24.37 -1.36
N THR A 14 -14.79 25.18 -2.23
CA THR A 14 -13.32 25.28 -2.31
C THR A 14 -12.74 26.06 -1.14
N LEU A 15 -11.77 25.48 -0.45
CA LEU A 15 -10.93 26.14 0.56
C LEU A 15 -9.49 26.24 0.04
N VAL A 16 -8.89 27.43 0.16
CA VAL A 16 -7.47 27.60 -0.19
C VAL A 16 -6.62 27.33 1.03
N ILE A 17 -5.69 26.39 0.92
CA ILE A 17 -4.68 26.13 1.96
C ILE A 17 -3.51 27.11 1.73
N PRO A 18 -3.20 27.99 2.70
CA PRO A 18 -2.11 28.93 2.61
C PRO A 18 -0.76 28.26 2.30
N SER A 19 0.09 28.94 1.53
CA SER A 19 1.39 28.41 1.07
C SER A 19 2.26 27.87 2.20
N ARG A 20 2.26 28.53 3.36
CA ARG A 20 3.02 28.11 4.54
C ARG A 20 2.54 26.76 5.08
N LEU A 21 1.22 26.57 5.20
CA LEU A 21 0.66 25.29 5.64
C LEU A 21 0.89 24.19 4.60
N ARG A 22 0.79 24.52 3.31
CA ARG A 22 1.14 23.57 2.25
C ARG A 22 2.57 23.07 2.35
N GLY A 23 3.53 23.98 2.54
CA GLY A 23 4.94 23.63 2.69
C GLY A 23 5.25 22.79 3.94
N LEU A 24 4.54 23.03 5.05
CA LEU A 24 4.71 22.23 6.28
C LEU A 24 4.26 20.77 6.13
N PHE A 25 3.29 20.51 5.25
CA PHE A 25 2.69 19.19 5.06
C PHE A 25 2.99 18.58 3.69
N GLY A 26 3.89 19.18 2.89
CA GLY A 26 4.24 18.68 1.56
C GLY A 26 3.06 18.65 0.58
N LEU A 27 2.11 19.58 0.70
CA LEU A 27 0.93 19.67 -0.17
C LEU A 27 1.27 20.52 -1.41
N GLU A 28 1.61 19.84 -2.49
CA GLU A 28 1.91 20.44 -3.78
C GLU A 28 0.71 20.32 -4.74
N GLU A 29 0.86 20.89 -5.93
CA GLU A 29 -0.13 20.69 -6.99
C GLU A 29 -0.20 19.20 -7.35
N GLY A 30 -1.42 18.65 -7.39
CA GLY A 30 -1.64 17.24 -7.69
C GLY A 30 -1.41 16.27 -6.52
N THR A 31 -1.02 16.75 -5.33
CA THR A 31 -0.94 15.89 -4.15
C THR A 31 -2.32 15.30 -3.83
N GLU A 32 -2.40 13.97 -3.78
CA GLU A 32 -3.59 13.28 -3.31
C GLU A 32 -3.79 13.52 -1.81
N VAL A 33 -5.03 13.70 -1.40
CA VAL A 33 -5.39 13.90 0.01
C VAL A 33 -6.60 13.05 0.37
N VAL A 34 -6.65 12.62 1.63
CA VAL A 34 -7.83 12.03 2.24
C VAL A 34 -8.47 13.05 3.16
N MET A 35 -9.79 13.13 3.11
CA MET A 35 -10.62 13.97 3.96
C MET A 35 -11.46 13.07 4.85
N GLU A 36 -11.34 13.24 6.16
CA GLU A 36 -12.02 12.42 7.16
C GLU A 36 -12.88 13.31 8.06
N ALA A 37 -14.12 12.89 8.32
CA ALA A 37 -14.99 13.57 9.27
C ALA A 37 -14.60 13.15 10.70
N THR A 38 -14.28 14.14 11.54
CA THR A 38 -13.97 13.97 12.97
C THR A 38 -14.90 14.84 13.81
N PRO A 39 -15.00 14.63 15.15
CA PRO A 39 -15.79 15.49 16.03
C PRO A 39 -15.38 16.97 15.99
N GLU A 40 -14.11 17.25 15.68
CA GLU A 40 -13.53 18.59 15.62
C GLU A 40 -13.65 19.25 14.24
N GLY A 41 -14.03 18.50 13.20
CA GLY A 41 -14.20 19.01 11.85
C GLY A 41 -13.73 18.04 10.76
N VAL A 42 -13.11 18.58 9.70
CA VAL A 42 -12.56 17.79 8.60
C VAL A 42 -11.05 17.69 8.75
N LEU A 43 -10.55 16.49 8.96
CA LEU A 43 -9.13 16.21 8.97
C LEU A 43 -8.66 15.93 7.53
N ILE A 44 -7.74 16.76 7.03
CA ILE A 44 -7.14 16.61 5.70
C ILE A 44 -5.70 16.12 5.87
N ARG A 45 -5.36 15.01 5.22
CA ARG A 45 -4.01 14.41 5.28
C ARG A 45 -3.50 14.09 3.87
N PRO A 46 -2.19 14.26 3.59
CA PRO A 46 -1.58 13.71 2.39
C PRO A 46 -1.87 12.22 2.27
N ALA A 47 -2.06 11.75 1.04
CA ALA A 47 -2.34 10.37 0.74
C ALA A 47 -1.57 9.93 -0.52
N MET A 48 -1.50 8.61 -0.71
CA MET A 48 -1.01 8.00 -1.93
C MET A 48 -1.88 6.79 -2.27
N THR A 49 -2.24 6.67 -3.54
CA THR A 49 -2.88 5.47 -4.07
C THR A 49 -1.80 4.43 -4.39
N VAL A 50 -1.82 3.32 -3.66
CA VAL A 50 -0.95 2.17 -3.94
C VAL A 50 -1.77 1.03 -4.54
N PRO A 51 -1.32 0.41 -5.65
CA PRO A 51 -1.97 -0.80 -6.14
C PRO A 51 -1.74 -1.92 -5.11
N LEU A 52 -2.82 -2.40 -4.50
CA LEU A 52 -2.76 -3.57 -3.61
C LEU A 52 -3.14 -4.81 -4.40
N GLU A 53 -2.20 -5.74 -4.55
CA GLU A 53 -2.46 -7.06 -5.13
C GLU A 53 -2.68 -8.07 -4.00
N ILE A 54 -3.91 -8.56 -3.85
CA ILE A 54 -4.25 -9.56 -2.83
C ILE A 54 -4.03 -10.94 -3.42
N TYR A 55 -3.00 -11.64 -2.95
CA TYR A 55 -2.68 -12.99 -3.41
C TYR A 55 -3.43 -14.07 -2.62
N GLY A 56 -4.16 -14.92 -3.35
CA GLY A 56 -4.71 -16.17 -2.81
C GLY A 56 -3.61 -17.17 -2.43
N ALA A 57 -3.98 -18.24 -1.72
CA ALA A 57 -3.04 -19.28 -1.29
C ALA A 57 -2.23 -19.87 -2.45
N LEU A 58 -2.89 -20.19 -3.57
CA LEU A 58 -2.24 -20.76 -4.76
C LEU A 58 -1.19 -19.82 -5.35
N ARG A 59 -1.50 -18.53 -5.48
CA ARG A 59 -0.56 -17.55 -6.04
C ARG A 59 0.63 -17.30 -5.11
N ARG A 60 0.42 -17.32 -3.80
CA ARG A 60 1.52 -17.26 -2.82
C ARG A 60 2.42 -18.49 -2.94
N ALA A 61 1.84 -19.68 -3.10
CA ALA A 61 2.59 -20.91 -3.27
C ALA A 61 3.43 -20.91 -4.56
N GLU A 62 2.84 -20.47 -5.68
CA GLU A 62 3.57 -20.31 -6.94
C GLU A 62 4.79 -19.39 -6.77
N PHE A 63 4.64 -18.28 -6.06
CA PHE A 63 5.75 -17.36 -5.83
C PHE A 63 6.83 -17.92 -4.93
N LEU A 64 6.46 -18.64 -3.86
CA LEU A 64 7.43 -19.28 -2.97
C LEU A 64 8.31 -20.25 -3.75
N LEU A 65 7.70 -21.07 -4.61
CA LEU A 65 8.42 -22.08 -5.38
C LEU A 65 9.21 -21.48 -6.54
N THR A 66 8.62 -20.54 -7.30
CA THR A 66 9.24 -19.93 -8.49
C THR A 66 10.43 -19.03 -8.15
N ASN A 67 10.40 -18.36 -6.98
CA ASN A 67 11.47 -17.46 -6.58
C ASN A 67 12.54 -18.12 -5.70
N ALA A 68 12.47 -19.43 -5.48
CA ALA A 68 13.52 -20.15 -4.77
C ALA A 68 14.84 -20.01 -5.54
N VAL A 69 15.90 -19.60 -4.84
CA VAL A 69 17.19 -19.25 -5.47
C VAL A 69 18.05 -20.49 -5.74
N ASP A 70 17.96 -21.50 -4.87
CA ASP A 70 18.70 -22.75 -4.97
C ASP A 70 17.86 -23.94 -4.46
N GLU A 71 18.39 -25.16 -4.54
CA GLU A 71 17.67 -26.37 -4.12
C GLU A 71 17.33 -26.36 -2.63
N VAL A 72 18.18 -25.77 -1.78
CA VAL A 72 17.91 -25.71 -0.33
C VAL A 72 16.74 -24.78 -0.05
N ASP A 73 16.73 -23.62 -0.71
CA ASP A 73 15.64 -22.65 -0.65
C ASP A 73 14.33 -23.23 -1.22
N TYR A 74 14.44 -24.00 -2.31
CA TYR A 74 13.30 -24.67 -2.92
C TYR A 74 12.65 -25.69 -1.97
N GLN A 75 13.44 -26.50 -1.26
CA GLN A 75 12.89 -27.43 -0.27
C GLN A 75 12.20 -26.71 0.89
N ALA A 76 12.74 -25.56 1.33
CA ALA A 76 12.08 -24.73 2.34
C ALA A 76 10.74 -24.15 1.82
N ALA A 77 10.70 -23.69 0.57
CA ALA A 77 9.48 -23.21 -0.08
C ALA A 77 8.41 -24.32 -0.20
N VAL A 78 8.81 -25.54 -0.55
CA VAL A 78 7.94 -26.72 -0.62
C VAL A 78 7.26 -26.98 0.74
N GLU A 79 7.99 -26.87 1.84
CA GLU A 79 7.39 -27.01 3.18
C GLU A 79 6.39 -25.91 3.51
N GLU A 80 6.67 -24.65 3.12
CA GLU A 80 5.71 -23.56 3.28
C GLU A 80 4.43 -23.78 2.47
N VAL A 81 4.56 -24.26 1.23
CA VAL A 81 3.39 -24.58 0.40
C VAL A 81 2.52 -25.67 1.04
N ARG A 82 3.13 -26.68 1.65
CA ARG A 82 2.39 -27.69 2.43
C ARG A 82 1.72 -27.08 3.65
N ARG A 83 2.36 -26.13 4.35
CA ARG A 83 1.74 -25.38 5.46
C ARG A 83 0.54 -24.55 5.02
N LEU A 84 0.52 -24.09 3.77
CA LEU A 84 -0.64 -23.42 3.16
C LEU A 84 -1.77 -24.38 2.78
N GLY A 85 -1.59 -25.70 2.98
CA GLY A 85 -2.60 -26.73 2.67
C GLY A 85 -2.68 -27.08 1.19
N LEU A 86 -1.62 -26.81 0.42
CA LEU A 86 -1.53 -27.08 -1.01
C LEU A 86 -0.50 -28.18 -1.27
N ASP A 87 -0.72 -28.96 -2.35
CA ASP A 87 0.30 -29.88 -2.85
C ASP A 87 1.30 -29.11 -3.74
N PRO A 88 2.59 -29.05 -3.37
CA PRO A 88 3.61 -28.34 -4.16
C PRO A 88 3.73 -28.82 -5.61
N GLU A 89 3.44 -30.09 -5.89
CA GLU A 89 3.52 -30.64 -7.25
C GLU A 89 2.33 -30.23 -8.13
N GLU A 90 1.21 -29.81 -7.54
CA GLU A 90 0.03 -29.30 -8.26
C GLU A 90 0.10 -27.79 -8.51
N VAL A 91 1.03 -27.08 -7.87
CA VAL A 91 1.24 -25.65 -8.06
C VAL A 91 2.07 -25.42 -9.32
N PRO A 92 1.62 -24.63 -10.31
CA PRO A 92 2.47 -24.27 -11.46
C PRO A 92 3.62 -23.39 -10.99
N HIS A 93 4.87 -23.80 -11.19
CA HIS A 93 6.05 -23.02 -10.80
C HIS A 93 7.29 -23.40 -11.62
N LEU A 94 8.30 -22.54 -11.60
CA LEU A 94 9.65 -22.84 -12.12
C LEU A 94 10.53 -23.33 -10.97
N ARG A 95 11.42 -24.29 -11.23
CA ARG A 95 12.44 -24.72 -10.27
C ARG A 95 13.74 -23.94 -10.51
N PRO A 96 14.55 -23.70 -9.47
CA PRO A 96 15.87 -23.11 -9.65
C PRO A 96 16.73 -23.96 -10.58
N ASP A 97 17.52 -23.28 -11.42
CA ASP A 97 18.53 -23.95 -12.24
C ASP A 97 19.61 -24.53 -11.31
N ALA A 98 19.97 -25.80 -11.52
CA ALA A 98 20.91 -26.56 -10.68
C ALA A 98 22.36 -26.05 -10.76
#